data_AF-A0AB34K1A4-F1
#
_entry.id   AF-A0AB34K1A4-F1
#
_cell.length_a   1.000
_cell.length_b   1.000
_cell.length_c   1.000
_cell.angle_alpha   90.00
_cell.angle_beta   90.00
_cell.angle_gamma   90.00
#
_symmetry.space_group_name_H-M   'P 1'
#
loop_
_entity.id
_entity.type
_entity.pdbx_description
1 polymer ?
#
loop_
_entity_poly.entity_id
_entity_poly.type
_entity_poly.pdbx_seq_one_letter_code
_entity_poly.pdbx_strand_id
1 'polypeptide(L)'
;MIVLVSYTAREISKVVSTPHWLAAGSWRSPGHSRSWLGSSPHHSRSAPARASPAVHLILTKDCQANVRTHMLRRLCLKAAAASAALAATTAAAHAAAKPSAPDETEEGKRRRLRAFVSSTPSPGGLELLVHNISHSDLYVMLRRQEGTGEEKEEFSVLARPKFSEFQPASELILAHLDALKAKYGDPVVNSCNSKYKVRYPIGLSLTQGGAAPGACVTGEDRPGNNKPQWARFHLKGFKRHDGTPPKLPEGNPTIMEVFMPLVAVLIPEWLRVLKRKETTSGMPPPRKVLILVSGAGQPRDTDANPQDNSTEGTGRIIQRFVEAVYPDIEVICIPSNWSIFRYDDNVNFVKQQVLPVVEAKRRKVVEEHGEEWNKRLHVTLSLSDGAPARISAINASMRSYRPDYLHIWRTKTFWDEQVISEEDVEFHTFKKLEMRPAAYPNQMGELERGLVREMASYKRQFEAVRDANSHELESFWLRKTGKAVVAVLVTQKPGEAPVFWRGLNVEVSMPTGTLCAERNAIGNALAGDQTMCRSDMKGVAVLSIPLNKDRVEDRDDTVALNPLDPCGACMEWLKKIAEVNPDFMVLTFTNTACEKVYVTPIGDYA
;
A
#
# COMPACT_ATOMS: atom_id res chain seq x y z
N MET A 1 33.48 -1.37 13.66
CA MET A 1 33.23 -1.17 15.10
C MET A 1 31.77 -0.74 15.22
N ILE A 2 30.90 -1.57 15.80
CA ILE A 2 29.45 -1.34 15.85
C ILE A 2 29.05 -1.26 17.32
N VAL A 3 28.41 -0.16 17.74
CA VAL A 3 27.98 0.05 19.12
C VAL A 3 26.52 -0.38 19.25
N LEU A 4 26.31 -1.57 19.81
CA LEU A 4 24.98 -2.03 20.24
C LEU A 4 24.69 -1.47 21.64
N VAL A 5 23.67 -0.61 21.75
CA VAL A 5 23.17 -0.11 23.03
C VAL A 5 21.91 -0.88 23.42
N SER A 6 22.03 -1.80 24.38
CA SER A 6 20.91 -2.53 24.95
C SER A 6 20.37 -1.83 26.20
N TYR A 7 19.10 -1.41 26.18
CA TYR A 7 18.40 -0.95 27.38
C TYR A 7 17.50 -2.05 27.95
N THR A 8 17.86 -2.59 29.11
CA THR A 8 17.00 -3.47 29.92
C THR A 8 16.11 -2.63 30.83
N ALA A 9 14.79 -2.78 30.72
CA ALA A 9 13.84 -2.05 31.56
C ALA A 9 13.54 -2.81 32.88
N ARG A 10 13.74 -2.12 34.02
CA ARG A 10 13.05 -2.42 35.29
C ARG A 10 12.75 -1.12 36.05
N GLU A 11 11.56 -1.12 36.64
CA GLU A 11 11.15 -0.42 37.87
C GLU A 11 11.54 1.06 38.08
N ILE A 12 10.52 1.92 38.11
CA ILE A 12 10.26 2.86 39.20
C ILE A 12 8.75 3.11 39.25
N SER A 13 8.21 3.38 40.45
CA SER A 13 6.77 3.54 40.69
C SER A 13 6.47 4.85 41.42
N LYS A 14 5.37 5.51 41.03
CA LYS A 14 4.64 6.58 41.74
C LYS A 14 5.44 7.67 42.47
N VAL A 15 5.47 8.88 41.90
CA VAL A 15 5.22 10.13 42.65
C VAL A 15 4.24 10.99 41.83
N VAL A 16 3.43 11.81 42.49
CA VAL A 16 2.35 12.64 41.91
C VAL A 16 2.66 14.12 42.09
N SER A 17 2.43 14.97 41.08
CA SER A 17 1.84 16.33 41.20
C SER A 17 1.83 17.09 39.87
N THR A 18 1.05 18.17 39.83
CA THR A 18 0.66 18.98 38.65
C THR A 18 1.54 20.24 38.44
N PRO A 19 1.47 20.91 37.26
CA PRO A 19 2.51 21.86 36.83
C PRO A 19 2.27 23.32 37.22
N HIS A 20 3.33 24.13 37.15
CA HIS A 20 3.26 25.58 37.08
C HIS A 20 4.10 26.15 35.91
N TRP A 21 3.85 27.42 35.60
CA TRP A 21 4.25 28.11 34.38
C TRP A 21 5.33 29.19 34.65
N LEU A 22 5.84 29.76 33.54
CA LEU A 22 6.50 31.06 33.38
C LEU A 22 8.02 31.24 33.69
N ALA A 23 8.67 31.78 32.65
CA ALA A 23 9.59 32.92 32.64
C ALA A 23 11.08 32.77 33.03
N ALA A 24 11.91 32.92 31.98
CA ALA A 24 13.05 33.84 31.88
C ALA A 24 13.97 34.10 33.11
N GLY A 25 15.23 33.68 32.99
CA GLY A 25 16.33 34.14 33.83
C GLY A 25 17.69 33.78 33.21
N SER A 26 18.47 34.78 32.82
CA SER A 26 19.85 34.59 32.34
C SER A 26 20.85 34.78 33.48
N TRP A 27 22.04 34.14 33.41
CA TRP A 27 23.35 34.81 33.60
C TRP A 27 24.57 33.87 33.45
N ARG A 28 25.59 34.40 32.77
CA ARG A 28 27.06 34.22 32.92
C ARG A 28 27.71 32.83 33.09
N SER A 29 28.59 32.51 32.14
CA SER A 29 29.84 31.72 32.32
C SER A 29 30.89 32.53 33.14
N PRO A 30 31.96 31.92 33.69
CA PRO A 30 33.11 31.37 32.93
C PRO A 30 33.63 30.00 33.48
N GLY A 31 34.64 29.32 32.92
CA GLY A 31 35.41 29.52 31.68
C GLY A 31 36.73 28.69 31.66
N HIS A 32 37.47 28.72 30.55
CA HIS A 32 38.82 28.13 30.33
C HIS A 32 38.94 26.57 30.38
N SER A 33 39.87 25.91 29.68
CA SER A 33 40.89 26.30 28.67
C SER A 33 41.13 25.18 27.62
N ARG A 34 41.94 25.44 26.58
CA ARG A 34 42.38 24.47 25.54
C ARG A 34 43.89 24.54 25.31
N SER A 35 44.55 23.40 25.08
CA SER A 35 45.81 23.18 24.30
C SER A 35 46.18 21.67 24.40
N TRP A 36 46.73 20.91 23.42
CA TRP A 36 47.82 21.09 22.44
C TRP A 36 49.19 21.23 23.14
N LEU A 37 50.27 20.44 22.97
CA LEU A 37 50.73 19.32 22.11
C LEU A 37 51.68 18.42 22.98
N GLY A 38 52.31 17.31 22.57
CA GLY A 38 52.36 16.53 21.32
C GLY A 38 53.75 15.88 21.09
N SER A 39 53.83 14.88 20.17
CA SER A 39 55.06 14.27 19.61
C SER A 39 55.95 13.34 20.46
N SER A 40 56.58 12.35 19.80
CA SER A 40 57.62 11.41 20.31
C SER A 40 59.05 11.90 19.98
N PRO A 41 60.16 11.27 20.44
CA PRO A 41 60.76 10.15 19.65
C PRO A 41 61.70 9.12 20.39
N HIS A 42 62.05 8.00 19.71
CA HIS A 42 63.21 7.08 19.96
C HIS A 42 63.30 6.36 21.34
N HIS A 43 64.03 5.26 21.63
CA HIS A 43 64.84 4.20 20.98
C HIS A 43 65.03 3.04 22.02
N SER A 44 65.55 1.81 21.81
CA SER A 44 65.83 0.90 20.66
C SER A 44 66.25 -0.51 21.20
N ARG A 45 66.37 -1.55 20.34
CA ARG A 45 66.78 -2.97 20.67
C ARG A 45 65.73 -3.76 21.48
N SER A 46 65.68 -5.11 21.55
CA SER A 46 66.48 -6.23 20.98
C SER A 46 65.61 -7.49 20.70
N ALA A 47 66.10 -8.41 19.86
CA ALA A 47 65.57 -9.77 19.62
C ALA A 47 66.16 -10.79 20.66
N PRO A 48 65.87 -12.13 20.68
CA PRO A 48 65.20 -12.93 19.63
C PRO A 48 64.26 -14.11 20.05
N ALA A 49 63.74 -14.79 19.01
CA ALA A 49 63.42 -16.23 18.91
C ALA A 49 62.19 -16.84 19.63
N ARG A 50 61.21 -17.29 18.82
CA ARG A 50 61.05 -18.73 18.47
C ARG A 50 60.17 -18.93 17.22
N ALA A 51 60.22 -20.13 16.64
CA ALA A 51 59.78 -20.41 15.26
C ALA A 51 58.35 -20.97 15.13
N SER A 52 57.78 -20.82 13.93
CA SER A 52 56.78 -21.73 13.33
C SER A 52 56.83 -21.59 11.79
N PRO A 53 56.44 -22.61 11.01
CA PRO A 53 56.87 -22.76 9.62
C PRO A 53 55.99 -22.04 8.58
N ALA A 54 56.60 -21.66 7.46
CA ALA A 54 55.91 -21.20 6.26
C ALA A 54 55.87 -22.31 5.19
N VAL A 55 54.73 -22.47 4.51
CA VAL A 55 54.57 -23.40 3.38
C VAL A 55 54.92 -22.66 2.09
N HIS A 56 56.07 -22.99 1.48
CA HIS A 56 56.42 -22.51 0.14
C HIS A 56 55.82 -23.43 -0.93
N LEU A 57 54.82 -22.93 -1.67
CA LEU A 57 54.35 -23.58 -2.88
C LEU A 57 55.16 -23.06 -4.09
N ILE A 58 55.98 -23.92 -4.68
CA ILE A 58 56.74 -23.59 -5.91
C ILE A 58 55.85 -23.91 -7.12
N LEU A 59 55.52 -22.89 -7.92
CA LEU A 59 54.85 -23.05 -9.21
C LEU A 59 55.83 -22.74 -10.34
N THR A 60 56.16 -23.76 -11.13
CA THR A 60 56.96 -23.66 -12.35
C THR A 60 56.13 -23.05 -13.49
N LYS A 61 56.80 -22.39 -14.46
CA LYS A 61 56.16 -21.37 -15.31
C LYS A 61 55.50 -21.88 -16.60
N ASP A 62 55.69 -23.14 -16.97
CA ASP A 62 55.57 -23.57 -18.38
C ASP A 62 54.21 -24.17 -18.80
N CYS A 63 53.22 -24.29 -17.91
CA CYS A 63 51.93 -24.90 -18.23
C CYS A 63 50.82 -23.95 -18.74
N GLN A 64 51.01 -22.62 -18.75
CA GLN A 64 49.90 -21.69 -19.08
C GLN A 64 49.77 -21.32 -20.57
N ALA A 65 50.75 -21.64 -21.42
CA ALA A 65 50.73 -21.22 -22.84
C ALA A 65 49.75 -22.02 -23.72
N ASN A 66 49.69 -23.34 -23.57
CA ASN A 66 48.98 -24.21 -24.53
C ASN A 66 47.45 -24.27 -24.36
N VAL A 67 46.92 -24.03 -23.16
CA VAL A 67 45.47 -24.20 -22.88
C VAL A 67 44.62 -23.10 -23.53
N ARG A 68 45.07 -21.83 -23.48
CA ARG A 68 44.32 -20.68 -24.02
C ARG A 68 44.13 -20.77 -25.54
N THR A 69 45.19 -21.11 -26.27
CA THR A 69 45.20 -21.23 -27.74
C THR A 69 44.21 -22.29 -28.22
N HIS A 70 44.12 -23.42 -27.52
CA HIS A 70 43.23 -24.51 -27.90
C HIS A 70 41.74 -24.22 -27.62
N MET A 71 41.45 -23.43 -26.58
CA MET A 71 40.09 -23.05 -26.21
C MET A 71 39.51 -21.99 -27.15
N LEU A 72 40.30 -20.96 -27.51
CA LEU A 72 39.92 -19.94 -28.50
C LEU A 72 39.59 -20.57 -29.86
N ARG A 73 40.40 -21.52 -30.34
CA ARG A 73 40.18 -22.19 -31.63
C ARG A 73 38.86 -22.97 -31.67
N ARG A 74 38.44 -23.58 -30.54
CA ARG A 74 37.13 -24.25 -30.40
C ARG A 74 35.95 -23.27 -30.36
N LEU A 75 36.13 -22.08 -29.77
CA LEU A 75 35.10 -21.03 -29.76
C LEU A 75 34.85 -20.45 -31.17
N CYS A 76 35.90 -20.11 -31.91
CA CYS A 76 35.78 -19.59 -33.28
C CYS A 76 35.10 -20.59 -34.22
N LEU A 77 35.42 -21.89 -34.14
CA LEU A 77 34.78 -22.93 -34.94
C LEU A 77 33.28 -23.09 -34.63
N LYS A 78 32.86 -22.95 -33.36
CA LYS A 78 31.43 -22.96 -33.00
C LYS A 78 30.69 -21.72 -33.51
N ALA A 79 31.31 -20.54 -33.45
CA ALA A 79 30.72 -19.31 -33.98
C ALA A 79 30.53 -19.36 -35.50
N ALA A 80 31.51 -19.89 -36.25
CA ALA A 80 31.41 -20.09 -37.69
C ALA A 80 30.26 -21.04 -38.08
N ALA A 81 30.13 -22.18 -37.38
CA ALA A 81 29.05 -23.14 -37.61
C ALA A 81 27.66 -22.55 -37.33
N ALA A 82 27.50 -21.76 -36.27
CA ALA A 82 26.24 -21.10 -35.94
C ALA A 82 25.84 -20.05 -37.01
N SER A 83 26.81 -19.28 -37.52
CA SER A 83 26.58 -18.29 -38.58
C SER A 83 26.15 -18.95 -39.90
N ALA A 84 26.78 -20.06 -40.28
CA ALA A 84 26.41 -20.82 -41.47
C ALA A 84 24.98 -21.40 -41.39
N ALA A 85 24.57 -21.92 -40.22
CA ALA A 85 23.22 -22.43 -40.01
C ALA A 85 22.15 -21.32 -40.10
N LEU A 86 22.44 -20.12 -39.59
CA LEU A 86 21.54 -18.98 -39.68
C LEU A 86 21.36 -18.51 -41.13
N ALA A 87 22.44 -18.45 -41.91
CA ALA A 87 22.41 -18.11 -43.33
C ALA A 87 21.64 -19.13 -44.19
N ALA A 88 21.77 -20.43 -43.91
CA ALA A 88 21.00 -21.47 -44.60
C ALA A 88 19.49 -21.34 -44.32
N THR A 89 19.12 -20.98 -43.09
CA THR A 89 17.73 -20.82 -42.66
C THR A 89 17.06 -19.61 -43.32
N THR A 90 17.77 -18.48 -43.47
CA THR A 90 17.23 -17.29 -44.17
C THR A 90 17.18 -17.46 -45.69
N ALA A 91 18.09 -18.22 -46.28
CA ALA A 91 18.02 -18.55 -47.72
C ALA A 91 16.77 -19.40 -48.06
N ALA A 92 16.42 -20.38 -47.22
CA ALA A 92 15.24 -21.21 -47.43
C ALA A 92 13.92 -20.42 -47.32
N ALA A 93 13.84 -19.44 -46.40
CA ALA A 93 12.64 -18.63 -46.19
C ALA A 93 12.30 -17.71 -47.38
N HIS A 94 13.29 -17.30 -48.18
CA HIS A 94 13.08 -16.30 -49.25
C HIS A 94 12.60 -16.88 -50.58
N ALA A 95 12.63 -18.21 -50.77
CA ALA A 95 12.28 -18.87 -52.03
C ALA A 95 10.78 -19.20 -52.20
N ALA A 96 9.98 -19.04 -51.14
CA ALA A 96 8.59 -19.55 -51.07
C ALA A 96 7.53 -18.44 -51.00
N ALA A 97 7.64 -17.42 -51.86
CA ALA A 97 6.66 -16.32 -51.94
C ALA A 97 6.35 -15.90 -53.39
N LYS A 98 5.24 -16.43 -53.95
CA LYS A 98 4.51 -15.80 -55.05
C LYS A 98 3.09 -15.47 -54.56
N PRO A 99 2.54 -14.28 -54.85
CA PRO A 99 1.21 -13.91 -54.39
C PRO A 99 0.12 -14.58 -55.26
N SER A 100 -0.81 -15.25 -54.60
CA SER A 100 -2.15 -15.56 -55.10
C SER A 100 -3.18 -15.00 -54.12
N ALA A 101 -4.38 -14.67 -54.60
CA ALA A 101 -5.40 -13.97 -53.79
C ALA A 101 -5.83 -14.76 -52.54
N PRO A 102 -6.16 -14.09 -51.42
CA PRO A 102 -6.56 -14.75 -50.19
C PRO A 102 -8.01 -15.25 -50.27
N ASP A 103 -8.19 -16.56 -50.21
CA ASP A 103 -9.49 -17.19 -49.96
C ASP A 103 -9.79 -17.20 -48.44
N GLU A 104 -11.06 -17.11 -48.02
CA GLU A 104 -11.40 -17.01 -46.58
C GLU A 104 -11.21 -18.35 -45.86
N THR A 105 -10.13 -18.46 -45.08
CA THR A 105 -9.83 -19.67 -44.30
C THR A 105 -10.88 -19.95 -43.22
N GLU A 106 -11.12 -21.23 -42.94
CA GLU A 106 -12.03 -21.70 -41.86
C GLU A 106 -11.66 -21.13 -40.47
N GLU A 107 -10.39 -20.82 -40.24
CA GLU A 107 -9.91 -20.14 -39.03
C GLU A 107 -10.55 -18.74 -38.87
N GLY A 108 -10.70 -18.00 -39.98
CA GLY A 108 -11.38 -16.70 -40.03
C GLY A 108 -12.88 -16.82 -39.72
N LYS A 109 -13.55 -17.84 -40.26
CA LYS A 109 -14.95 -18.14 -39.93
C LYS A 109 -15.12 -18.54 -38.46
N ARG A 110 -14.24 -19.39 -37.91
CA ARG A 110 -14.22 -19.73 -36.48
C ARG A 110 -14.00 -18.49 -35.59
N ARG A 111 -13.19 -17.53 -36.04
CA ARG A 111 -13.02 -16.22 -35.35
C ARG A 111 -14.31 -15.39 -35.38
N ARG A 112 -15.02 -15.31 -36.52
CA ARG A 112 -16.33 -14.64 -36.61
C ARG A 112 -17.41 -15.33 -35.76
N LEU A 113 -17.50 -16.66 -35.76
CA LEU A 113 -18.49 -17.40 -34.96
C LEU A 113 -18.31 -17.22 -33.44
N ARG A 114 -17.08 -17.01 -32.95
CA ARG A 114 -16.86 -16.66 -31.53
C ARG A 114 -17.29 -15.23 -31.18
N ALA A 115 -17.46 -14.34 -32.15
CA ALA A 115 -17.93 -12.97 -31.91
C ALA A 115 -19.47 -12.84 -31.85
N PHE A 116 -20.21 -13.94 -31.94
CA PHE A 116 -21.68 -13.95 -32.05
C PHE A 116 -22.40 -14.81 -30.99
N VAL A 117 -21.76 -15.03 -29.83
CA VAL A 117 -22.34 -15.78 -28.71
C VAL A 117 -22.37 -14.90 -27.46
N SER A 118 -23.54 -14.83 -26.81
CA SER A 118 -23.85 -14.07 -25.58
C SER A 118 -23.70 -12.56 -25.69
N SER A 119 -24.77 -11.87 -26.11
CA SER A 119 -24.94 -10.42 -26.01
C SER A 119 -25.25 -9.95 -24.57
N THR A 120 -24.60 -10.56 -23.57
CA THR A 120 -24.52 -10.04 -22.21
C THR A 120 -23.52 -8.88 -22.20
N PRO A 121 -23.87 -7.69 -21.68
CA PRO A 121 -22.92 -6.58 -21.62
C PRO A 121 -21.70 -7.00 -20.79
N SER A 122 -20.50 -6.81 -21.35
CA SER A 122 -19.26 -7.10 -20.62
C SER A 122 -19.26 -6.31 -19.30
N PRO A 123 -18.98 -6.94 -18.15
CA PRO A 123 -18.86 -6.21 -16.88
C PRO A 123 -17.79 -5.12 -17.00
N GLY A 124 -17.93 -4.04 -16.24
CA GLY A 124 -17.02 -2.89 -16.35
C GLY A 124 -15.58 -3.18 -15.95
N GLY A 125 -15.40 -4.25 -15.17
CA GLY A 125 -14.14 -4.70 -14.61
C GLY A 125 -14.40 -5.52 -13.34
N LEU A 126 -13.41 -5.52 -12.45
CA LEU A 126 -13.40 -6.23 -11.20
C LEU A 126 -12.66 -5.41 -10.13
N GLU A 127 -13.35 -5.14 -9.04
CA GLU A 127 -12.85 -4.42 -7.86
C GLU A 127 -12.72 -5.42 -6.70
N LEU A 128 -11.50 -5.62 -6.20
CA LEU A 128 -11.19 -6.52 -5.09
C LEU A 128 -10.86 -5.72 -3.83
N LEU A 129 -11.61 -5.89 -2.74
CA LEU A 129 -11.23 -5.40 -1.41
C LEU A 129 -10.70 -6.56 -0.58
N VAL A 130 -9.42 -6.51 -0.19
CA VAL A 130 -8.82 -7.50 0.73
C VAL A 130 -8.83 -6.93 2.14
N HIS A 131 -9.49 -7.62 3.06
CA HIS A 131 -9.60 -7.21 4.47
C HIS A 131 -9.10 -8.32 5.39
N ASN A 132 -8.17 -7.96 6.28
CA ASN A 132 -7.69 -8.84 7.34
C ASN A 132 -8.58 -8.69 8.59
N ILE A 133 -9.28 -9.77 8.96
CA ILE A 133 -10.17 -9.79 10.13
C ILE A 133 -9.34 -9.81 11.42
N SER A 134 -9.76 -9.00 12.37
CA SER A 134 -9.15 -8.79 13.67
C SER A 134 -10.08 -9.18 14.83
N HIS A 135 -9.61 -9.02 16.07
CA HIS A 135 -10.47 -9.12 17.26
C HIS A 135 -11.29 -7.84 17.54
N SER A 136 -11.19 -6.81 16.70
CA SER A 136 -12.00 -5.58 16.76
C SER A 136 -13.08 -5.51 15.66
N ASP A 137 -13.23 -6.58 14.86
CA ASP A 137 -14.31 -6.73 13.86
C ASP A 137 -15.59 -7.37 14.42
N LEU A 138 -15.59 -7.82 15.68
CA LEU A 138 -16.75 -8.42 16.34
C LEU A 138 -16.99 -7.79 17.70
N TYR A 139 -18.12 -7.10 17.85
CA TYR A 139 -18.69 -6.72 19.14
C TYR A 139 -20.09 -7.31 19.29
N VAL A 140 -20.58 -7.37 20.52
CA VAL A 140 -21.90 -7.93 20.84
C VAL A 140 -22.64 -7.07 21.87
N MET A 141 -23.96 -7.01 21.78
CA MET A 141 -24.79 -6.53 22.89
C MET A 141 -25.18 -7.73 23.77
N LEU A 142 -24.73 -7.71 25.02
CA LEU A 142 -25.18 -8.67 26.03
C LEU A 142 -26.36 -8.07 26.80
N ARG A 143 -27.35 -8.90 27.12
CA ARG A 143 -28.47 -8.55 28.00
C ARG A 143 -28.59 -9.55 29.14
N ARG A 144 -29.08 -9.08 30.29
CA ARG A 144 -29.58 -9.90 31.40
C ARG A 144 -31.09 -9.71 31.50
N GLN A 145 -31.83 -10.79 31.76
CA GLN A 145 -33.21 -10.68 32.23
C GLN A 145 -33.19 -10.78 33.76
N GLU A 146 -33.46 -9.67 34.45
CA GLU A 146 -33.56 -9.65 35.91
C GLU A 146 -35.01 -9.76 36.36
N GLY A 147 -35.24 -10.54 37.43
CA GLY A 147 -36.51 -10.59 38.15
C GLY A 147 -37.64 -11.41 37.51
N THR A 148 -38.43 -12.02 38.38
CA THR A 148 -39.80 -12.51 38.07
C THR A 148 -40.88 -11.55 38.57
N GLY A 149 -40.50 -10.36 39.07
CA GLY A 149 -41.40 -9.30 39.52
C GLY A 149 -41.79 -8.31 38.42
N GLU A 150 -42.56 -7.28 38.82
CA GLU A 150 -43.12 -6.27 37.92
C GLU A 150 -42.11 -5.19 37.52
N GLU A 151 -41.15 -4.86 38.39
CA GLU A 151 -40.03 -3.96 38.08
C GLU A 151 -38.85 -4.74 37.45
N LYS A 152 -38.85 -4.84 36.12
CA LYS A 152 -37.73 -5.42 35.35
C LYS A 152 -36.83 -4.33 34.78
N GLU A 153 -35.76 -4.00 35.50
CA GLU A 153 -34.66 -3.21 34.93
C GLU A 153 -33.94 -4.03 33.85
N GLU A 154 -34.00 -3.58 32.60
CA GLU A 154 -33.39 -4.27 31.46
C GLU A 154 -31.91 -3.91 31.32
N PHE A 155 -31.05 -4.60 32.07
CA PHE A 155 -29.60 -4.40 31.96
C PHE A 155 -29.05 -4.93 30.61
N SER A 156 -28.46 -4.02 29.83
CA SER A 156 -27.73 -4.34 28.60
C SER A 156 -26.35 -3.67 28.57
N VAL A 157 -25.37 -4.33 27.96
CA VAL A 157 -23.97 -3.86 27.91
C VAL A 157 -23.26 -4.28 26.64
N LEU A 158 -22.59 -3.33 25.98
CA LEU A 158 -21.72 -3.60 24.84
C LEU A 158 -20.49 -4.39 25.33
N ALA A 159 -20.19 -5.48 24.64
CA ALA A 159 -19.11 -6.39 24.99
C ALA A 159 -18.33 -6.88 23.76
N ARG A 160 -17.21 -7.54 24.02
CA ARG A 160 -16.34 -8.16 23.03
C ARG A 160 -15.86 -9.51 23.56
N PRO A 161 -15.84 -10.61 22.79
CA PRO A 161 -15.27 -11.86 23.28
C PRO A 161 -13.81 -11.67 23.71
N LYS A 162 -13.35 -12.45 24.69
CA LYS A 162 -11.93 -12.52 25.04
C LYS A 162 -11.15 -13.26 23.95
N PHE A 163 -9.83 -13.10 23.98
CA PHE A 163 -8.92 -13.70 22.98
C PHE A 163 -9.16 -15.21 22.79
N SER A 164 -9.34 -15.98 23.86
CA SER A 164 -9.61 -17.43 23.84
C SER A 164 -11.10 -17.80 23.76
N GLU A 165 -11.97 -16.87 23.38
CA GLU A 165 -13.43 -17.05 23.35
C GLU A 165 -14.01 -16.54 22.02
N PHE A 166 -13.15 -16.20 21.05
CA PHE A 166 -13.52 -15.53 19.80
C PHE A 166 -14.17 -16.50 18.79
N GLN A 167 -13.56 -17.68 18.58
CA GLN A 167 -14.16 -18.74 17.78
C GLN A 167 -15.39 -19.35 18.49
N PRO A 168 -15.36 -19.71 19.79
CA PRO A 168 -16.54 -20.24 20.49
C PRO A 168 -17.75 -19.30 20.48
N ALA A 169 -17.55 -17.99 20.67
CA ALA A 169 -18.65 -17.02 20.62
C ALA A 169 -19.19 -16.86 19.20
N SER A 170 -18.33 -16.83 18.18
CA SER A 170 -18.77 -16.69 16.79
C SER A 170 -19.43 -17.96 16.24
N GLU A 171 -19.02 -19.16 16.64
CA GLU A 171 -19.71 -20.42 16.34
C GLU A 171 -21.14 -20.46 16.91
N LEU A 172 -21.32 -20.05 18.18
CA LEU A 172 -22.64 -19.95 18.81
C LEU A 172 -23.55 -18.91 18.11
N ILE A 173 -22.98 -17.76 17.74
CA ILE A 173 -23.69 -16.73 16.95
C ILE A 173 -24.11 -17.29 15.58
N LEU A 174 -23.23 -18.00 14.88
CA LEU A 174 -23.51 -18.59 13.57
C LEU A 174 -24.61 -19.64 13.62
N ALA A 175 -24.54 -20.56 14.59
CA ALA A 175 -25.58 -21.59 14.78
C ALA A 175 -26.96 -20.95 15.02
N HIS A 176 -27.01 -19.86 15.80
CA HIS A 176 -28.25 -19.12 16.03
C HIS A 176 -28.71 -18.32 14.80
N LEU A 177 -27.80 -17.68 14.05
CA LEU A 177 -28.14 -16.99 12.79
C LEU A 177 -28.68 -17.95 11.73
N ASP A 178 -28.06 -19.12 11.56
CA ASP A 178 -28.54 -20.13 10.61
C ASP A 178 -29.90 -20.72 11.08
N ALA A 179 -30.14 -20.85 12.39
CA ALA A 179 -31.44 -21.27 12.96
C ALA A 179 -32.54 -20.19 12.81
N LEU A 180 -32.23 -18.91 13.01
CA LEU A 180 -33.13 -17.80 12.70
C LEU A 180 -33.45 -17.76 11.21
N LYS A 181 -32.44 -17.94 10.34
CA LYS A 181 -32.64 -17.97 8.88
C LYS A 181 -33.55 -19.11 8.43
N ALA A 182 -33.42 -20.29 9.03
CA ALA A 182 -34.31 -21.42 8.77
C ALA A 182 -35.76 -21.18 9.23
N LYS A 183 -36.00 -20.31 10.22
CA LYS A 183 -37.32 -20.07 10.83
C LYS A 183 -38.05 -18.82 10.31
N TYR A 184 -37.31 -17.76 9.97
CA TYR A 184 -37.87 -16.42 9.70
C TYR A 184 -37.39 -15.78 8.39
N GLY A 185 -36.46 -16.40 7.65
CA GLY A 185 -35.79 -15.76 6.52
C GLY A 185 -34.58 -14.91 6.96
N ASP A 186 -34.08 -14.06 6.07
CA ASP A 186 -32.80 -13.37 6.27
C ASP A 186 -32.70 -12.54 7.57
N PRO A 187 -31.50 -12.48 8.20
CA PRO A 187 -31.33 -11.86 9.51
C PRO A 187 -31.53 -10.33 9.46
N VAL A 188 -32.24 -9.80 10.46
CA VAL A 188 -32.49 -8.35 10.57
C VAL A 188 -31.18 -7.59 10.77
N VAL A 189 -30.94 -6.62 9.90
CA VAL A 189 -29.76 -5.75 9.94
C VAL A 189 -29.93 -4.67 10.99
N ASN A 190 -29.04 -4.66 11.99
CA ASN A 190 -28.97 -3.60 12.98
C ASN A 190 -28.30 -2.37 12.40
N SER A 191 -28.73 -1.19 12.84
CA SER A 191 -28.26 0.09 12.32
C SER A 191 -28.00 1.10 13.42
N CYS A 192 -26.91 1.84 13.26
CA CYS A 192 -26.38 2.83 14.21
C CYS A 192 -26.34 4.22 13.54
N ASN A 193 -26.43 5.28 14.34
CA ASN A 193 -26.23 6.64 13.85
C ASN A 193 -24.73 6.95 13.82
N SER A 194 -24.25 7.52 12.71
CA SER A 194 -22.93 8.13 12.68
C SER A 194 -22.87 9.42 13.51
N LYS A 195 -21.64 9.92 13.72
CA LYS A 195 -21.35 11.25 14.25
C LYS A 195 -22.15 12.38 13.56
N TYR A 196 -22.54 12.20 12.29
CA TYR A 196 -23.33 13.16 11.49
C TYR A 196 -24.82 12.82 11.41
N LYS A 197 -25.32 11.89 12.23
CA LYS A 197 -26.72 11.39 12.25
C LYS A 197 -27.16 10.66 10.96
N VAL A 198 -26.23 10.33 10.06
CA VAL A 198 -26.49 9.38 8.96
C VAL A 198 -26.61 7.98 9.55
N ARG A 199 -27.70 7.26 9.26
CA ARG A 199 -27.98 5.93 9.80
C ARG A 199 -27.34 4.86 8.92
N TYR A 200 -26.43 4.08 9.48
CA TYR A 200 -25.64 3.05 8.78
C TYR A 200 -25.99 1.64 9.25
N PRO A 201 -26.00 0.63 8.36
CA PRO A 201 -26.02 -0.78 8.75
C PRO A 201 -24.70 -1.12 9.46
N ILE A 202 -24.77 -1.80 10.60
CA ILE A 202 -23.62 -2.06 11.47
C ILE A 202 -23.56 -3.50 12.01
N GLY A 203 -24.69 -4.23 11.98
CA GLY A 203 -24.81 -5.48 12.71
C GLY A 203 -25.95 -6.37 12.27
N LEU A 204 -26.15 -7.47 13.00
CA LEU A 204 -27.26 -8.40 12.86
C LEU A 204 -27.96 -8.60 14.22
N SER A 205 -29.29 -8.60 14.22
CA SER A 205 -30.14 -8.95 15.35
C SER A 205 -30.21 -10.47 15.53
N LEU A 206 -30.15 -10.93 16.77
CA LEU A 206 -30.37 -12.33 17.16
C LEU A 206 -31.78 -12.57 17.73
N THR A 207 -32.70 -11.59 17.59
CA THR A 207 -33.96 -11.50 18.35
C THR A 207 -35.22 -11.46 17.46
N GLN A 208 -35.10 -11.91 16.20
CA GLN A 208 -36.20 -11.88 15.22
C GLN A 208 -37.46 -12.65 15.67
N GLY A 209 -38.61 -12.23 15.12
CA GLY A 209 -39.90 -12.92 15.28
C GLY A 209 -40.56 -12.76 16.66
N GLY A 210 -40.16 -11.76 17.46
CA GLY A 210 -40.70 -11.53 18.80
C GLY A 210 -40.35 -12.67 19.77
N ALA A 211 -39.26 -13.38 19.51
CA ALA A 211 -38.81 -14.50 20.33
C ALA A 211 -38.50 -14.01 21.76
N ALA A 212 -39.03 -14.72 22.77
CA ALA A 212 -38.82 -14.36 24.17
C ALA A 212 -37.31 -14.37 24.53
N PRO A 213 -36.84 -13.59 25.54
CA PRO A 213 -35.41 -13.42 25.80
C PRO A 213 -34.57 -14.70 26.01
N GLY A 214 -35.17 -15.84 26.36
CA GLY A 214 -34.50 -17.14 26.45
C GLY A 214 -34.33 -17.90 25.12
N ALA A 215 -34.89 -17.43 24.00
CA ALA A 215 -34.75 -18.02 22.67
C ALA A 215 -33.57 -17.39 21.91
N CYS A 216 -32.43 -17.29 22.60
CA CYS A 216 -31.34 -16.37 22.31
C CYS A 216 -30.05 -16.92 22.96
N VAL A 217 -28.86 -16.53 22.47
CA VAL A 217 -27.62 -17.30 22.74
C VAL A 217 -27.20 -17.27 24.22
N THR A 218 -27.44 -18.38 24.93
CA THR A 218 -26.87 -18.70 26.24
C THR A 218 -25.59 -19.52 26.07
N GLY A 219 -24.60 -19.32 26.94
CA GLY A 219 -23.26 -19.93 26.79
C GLY A 219 -23.07 -21.26 27.51
N GLU A 220 -24.12 -22.09 27.65
CA GLU A 220 -24.17 -23.21 28.60
C GLU A 220 -23.47 -24.50 28.10
N ASP A 221 -23.37 -24.72 26.79
CA ASP A 221 -22.92 -25.99 26.19
C ASP A 221 -21.39 -26.16 26.03
N ARG A 222 -20.60 -26.01 27.11
CA ARG A 222 -19.24 -26.59 27.18
C ARG A 222 -19.03 -27.37 28.49
N PRO A 223 -19.14 -28.71 28.48
CA PRO A 223 -18.85 -29.54 29.65
C PRO A 223 -17.48 -29.26 30.25
N GLY A 224 -17.43 -29.06 31.58
CA GLY A 224 -16.18 -28.95 32.36
C GLY A 224 -15.58 -27.55 32.52
N ASN A 225 -16.14 -26.49 31.94
CA ASN A 225 -15.56 -25.13 32.03
C ASN A 225 -16.39 -24.19 32.95
N ASN A 226 -16.23 -24.32 34.27
CA ASN A 226 -16.97 -23.57 35.31
C ASN A 226 -16.67 -22.04 35.38
N LYS A 227 -16.24 -21.40 34.29
CA LYS A 227 -16.04 -19.94 34.24
C LYS A 227 -17.41 -19.24 34.15
N PRO A 228 -17.71 -18.23 34.99
CA PRO A 228 -18.91 -17.42 34.83
C PRO A 228 -18.99 -16.85 33.41
N GLN A 229 -20.14 -16.99 32.74
CA GLN A 229 -20.22 -16.69 31.30
C GLN A 229 -19.89 -15.23 30.96
N TRP A 230 -20.23 -14.26 31.82
CA TRP A 230 -19.78 -12.86 31.72
C TRP A 230 -18.25 -12.72 31.65
N ALA A 231 -17.50 -13.59 32.34
CA ALA A 231 -16.04 -13.60 32.34
C ALA A 231 -15.44 -14.16 31.05
N ARG A 232 -16.24 -14.60 30.06
CA ARG A 232 -15.81 -14.92 28.69
C ARG A 232 -15.67 -13.67 27.81
N PHE A 233 -16.15 -12.52 28.27
CA PHE A 233 -16.15 -11.26 27.53
C PHE A 233 -15.34 -10.15 28.21
N HIS A 234 -14.94 -9.15 27.43
CA HIS A 234 -14.62 -7.81 27.90
C HIS A 234 -15.90 -6.97 27.84
N LEU A 235 -16.25 -6.28 28.94
CA LEU A 235 -17.47 -5.46 29.04
C LEU A 235 -17.12 -3.97 28.98
N LYS A 236 -17.86 -3.17 28.20
CA LYS A 236 -17.75 -1.70 28.17
C LYS A 236 -18.36 -1.11 29.46
N GLY A 237 -17.87 0.06 29.89
CA GLY A 237 -18.35 0.76 31.09
C GLY A 237 -17.97 0.11 32.43
N PHE A 238 -17.62 -1.18 32.46
CA PHE A 238 -17.33 -1.96 33.68
C PHE A 238 -15.95 -1.65 34.31
N LYS A 239 -15.77 -0.41 34.76
CA LYS A 239 -14.71 0.02 35.67
C LYS A 239 -15.29 0.98 36.71
N ARG A 240 -15.18 0.65 38.00
CA ARG A 240 -15.54 1.58 39.08
C ARG A 240 -14.46 2.67 39.24
N HIS A 241 -14.86 3.82 39.76
CA HIS A 241 -13.93 4.93 40.09
C HIS A 241 -12.91 4.57 41.17
N ASP A 242 -13.21 3.59 42.03
CA ASP A 242 -12.31 3.05 43.06
C ASP A 242 -11.25 2.08 42.50
N GLY A 243 -11.29 1.76 41.20
CA GLY A 243 -10.39 0.81 40.53
C GLY A 243 -10.71 -0.67 40.79
N THR A 244 -11.75 -0.98 41.59
CA THR A 244 -12.20 -2.37 41.79
C THR A 244 -12.93 -2.89 40.55
N PRO A 245 -12.82 -4.19 40.23
CA PRO A 245 -13.70 -4.81 39.24
C PRO A 245 -15.15 -4.70 39.75
N PRO A 246 -16.10 -4.17 38.95
CA PRO A 246 -17.50 -4.20 39.35
C PRO A 246 -17.95 -5.66 39.54
N LYS A 247 -18.77 -5.94 40.55
CA LYS A 247 -19.37 -7.26 40.73
C LYS A 247 -20.12 -7.61 39.44
N LEU A 248 -19.76 -8.73 38.80
CA LEU A 248 -20.44 -9.19 37.61
C LEU A 248 -21.90 -9.53 37.93
N PRO A 249 -22.85 -9.30 37.01
CA PRO A 249 -24.23 -9.73 37.18
C PRO A 249 -24.31 -11.25 37.40
N GLU A 250 -25.30 -11.70 38.17
CA GLU A 250 -25.47 -13.12 38.49
C GLU A 250 -26.31 -13.85 37.42
N GLY A 251 -26.03 -15.14 37.18
CA GLY A 251 -26.63 -15.87 36.07
C GLY A 251 -26.02 -15.51 34.71
N ASN A 252 -26.62 -15.99 33.63
CA ASN A 252 -25.99 -16.07 32.31
C ASN A 252 -26.35 -14.89 31.40
N PRO A 253 -25.37 -14.27 30.70
CA PRO A 253 -25.61 -13.26 29.68
C PRO A 253 -26.22 -13.88 28.43
N THR A 254 -27.06 -13.11 27.75
CA THR A 254 -27.65 -13.46 26.46
C THR A 254 -27.13 -12.54 25.37
N ILE A 255 -26.67 -13.08 24.23
CA ILE A 255 -26.25 -12.27 23.08
C ILE A 255 -27.48 -11.83 22.27
N MET A 256 -27.83 -10.55 22.30
CA MET A 256 -29.01 -10.02 21.59
C MET A 256 -28.69 -9.49 20.19
N GLU A 257 -27.49 -8.94 20.02
CA GLU A 257 -27.07 -8.23 18.80
C GLU A 257 -25.57 -8.42 18.57
N VAL A 258 -25.16 -8.35 17.30
CA VAL A 258 -23.77 -8.56 16.86
C VAL A 258 -23.37 -7.44 15.90
N PHE A 259 -22.23 -6.79 16.13
CA PHE A 259 -21.78 -5.60 15.39
C PHE A 259 -20.41 -5.81 14.74
N MET A 260 -20.26 -5.31 13.51
CA MET A 260 -19.03 -5.37 12.69
C MET A 260 -18.59 -3.95 12.27
N PRO A 261 -18.22 -3.07 13.22
CA PRO A 261 -18.10 -1.64 12.98
C PRO A 261 -17.02 -1.25 11.97
N LEU A 262 -15.91 -2.00 11.88
CA LEU A 262 -14.84 -1.70 10.92
C LEU A 262 -15.33 -1.94 9.48
N VAL A 263 -15.96 -3.08 9.21
CA VAL A 263 -16.56 -3.39 7.90
C VAL A 263 -17.71 -2.42 7.57
N ALA A 264 -18.48 -2.01 8.59
CA ALA A 264 -19.58 -1.06 8.47
C ALA A 264 -19.15 0.35 8.02
N VAL A 265 -17.94 0.81 8.33
CA VAL A 265 -17.37 2.06 7.76
C VAL A 265 -16.57 1.81 6.47
N LEU A 266 -15.89 0.67 6.38
CA LEU A 266 -14.99 0.33 5.27
C LEU A 266 -15.72 0.17 3.93
N ILE A 267 -16.85 -0.54 3.90
CA ILE A 267 -17.58 -0.81 2.65
C ILE A 267 -18.23 0.47 2.09
N PRO A 268 -18.92 1.34 2.88
CA PRO A 268 -19.40 2.62 2.39
C PRO A 268 -18.30 3.54 1.84
N GLU A 269 -17.14 3.63 2.50
CA GLU A 269 -15.99 4.39 1.99
C GLU A 269 -15.51 3.80 0.66
N TRP A 270 -15.32 2.49 0.58
CA TRP A 270 -14.90 1.79 -0.65
C TRP A 270 -15.88 2.06 -1.80
N LEU A 271 -17.18 1.82 -1.61
CA LEU A 271 -18.21 2.06 -2.61
C LEU A 271 -18.28 3.53 -3.05
N ARG A 272 -18.04 4.48 -2.13
CA ARG A 272 -17.97 5.91 -2.43
C ARG A 272 -16.71 6.29 -3.23
N VAL A 273 -15.58 5.61 -3.02
CA VAL A 273 -14.38 5.71 -3.87
C VAL A 273 -14.66 5.14 -5.26
N LEU A 274 -15.27 3.96 -5.36
CA LEU A 274 -15.60 3.32 -6.64
C LEU A 274 -16.54 4.20 -7.47
N LYS A 275 -17.60 4.74 -6.85
CA LYS A 275 -18.55 5.64 -7.54
C LYS A 275 -17.88 6.88 -8.14
N ARG A 276 -16.85 7.44 -7.48
CA ARG A 276 -16.04 8.55 -8.03
C ARG A 276 -15.25 8.11 -9.28
N LYS A 277 -14.62 6.93 -9.24
CA LYS A 277 -13.92 6.34 -10.41
C LYS A 277 -14.87 6.04 -11.57
N GLU A 278 -16.07 5.51 -11.28
CA GLU A 278 -17.13 5.25 -12.27
C GLU A 278 -17.55 6.55 -12.99
N THR A 279 -17.83 7.63 -12.25
CA THR A 279 -18.26 8.92 -12.84
C THR A 279 -17.24 9.58 -13.76
N THR A 280 -15.94 9.40 -13.52
CA THR A 280 -14.88 9.97 -14.36
C THR A 280 -14.57 9.12 -15.61
N SER A 281 -14.88 7.82 -15.58
CA SER A 281 -14.46 6.87 -16.62
C SER A 281 -15.54 6.50 -17.64
N GLY A 282 -16.83 6.69 -17.32
CA GLY A 282 -17.95 6.36 -18.20
C GLY A 282 -18.07 4.87 -18.53
N MET A 283 -17.36 4.00 -17.79
CA MET A 283 -17.39 2.55 -17.96
C MET A 283 -18.62 1.95 -17.25
N PRO A 284 -19.04 0.71 -17.60
CA PRO A 284 -20.04 0.00 -16.82
C PRO A 284 -19.58 -0.18 -15.37
N PRO A 285 -20.48 -0.44 -14.40
CA PRO A 285 -20.07 -0.78 -13.05
C PRO A 285 -19.22 -2.08 -13.04
N PRO A 286 -18.11 -2.13 -12.28
CA PRO A 286 -17.33 -3.34 -12.08
C PRO A 286 -18.02 -4.28 -11.10
N ARG A 287 -17.77 -5.58 -11.25
CA ARG A 287 -18.09 -6.59 -10.23
C ARG A 287 -17.25 -6.33 -8.98
N LYS A 288 -17.79 -6.58 -7.79
CA LYS A 288 -17.18 -6.22 -6.51
C LYS A 288 -16.97 -7.49 -5.68
N VAL A 289 -15.77 -7.69 -5.15
CA VAL A 289 -15.43 -8.89 -4.35
C VAL A 289 -14.74 -8.47 -3.05
N LEU A 290 -15.24 -8.94 -1.92
CA LEU A 290 -14.64 -8.81 -0.60
C LEU A 290 -13.91 -10.10 -0.24
N ILE A 291 -12.58 -10.05 -0.20
CA ILE A 291 -11.72 -11.15 0.23
C ILE A 291 -11.42 -10.97 1.72
N LEU A 292 -12.05 -11.81 2.53
CA LEU A 292 -11.90 -11.84 3.99
C LEU A 292 -10.79 -12.82 4.37
N VAL A 293 -9.72 -12.30 4.99
CA VAL A 293 -8.60 -13.11 5.49
C VAL A 293 -8.72 -13.28 7.00
N SER A 294 -8.84 -14.52 7.46
CA SER A 294 -8.90 -14.88 8.89
C SER A 294 -7.71 -15.75 9.32
N GLY A 295 -7.62 -16.07 10.61
CA GLY A 295 -6.63 -16.99 11.15
C GLY A 295 -6.57 -17.02 12.67
N ALA A 296 -5.71 -17.91 13.20
CA ALA A 296 -5.53 -18.12 14.63
C ALA A 296 -4.12 -17.77 15.15
N GLY A 297 -4.05 -17.20 16.35
CA GLY A 297 -2.82 -17.06 17.12
C GLY A 297 -2.39 -18.39 17.73
N GLN A 298 -1.08 -18.67 17.76
CA GLN A 298 -0.57 -19.79 18.53
C GLN A 298 -0.76 -19.49 20.04
N PRO A 299 -1.41 -20.37 20.82
CA PRO A 299 -1.55 -20.17 22.27
C PRO A 299 -0.19 -20.33 22.97
N ARG A 300 -0.06 -19.72 24.15
CA ARG A 300 1.11 -19.91 25.03
C ARG A 300 0.99 -21.13 25.94
N ASP A 301 -0.25 -21.53 26.21
CA ASP A 301 -0.65 -22.69 26.96
C ASP A 301 -0.74 -23.87 25.99
N THR A 302 -0.12 -25.01 26.31
CA THR A 302 -0.14 -26.22 25.47
C THR A 302 -1.50 -26.91 25.46
N ASP A 303 -2.30 -26.68 26.50
CA ASP A 303 -3.53 -27.41 26.77
C ASP A 303 -4.75 -26.62 26.25
N ALA A 304 -4.52 -25.36 25.85
CA ALA A 304 -5.52 -24.51 25.21
C ALA A 304 -5.65 -24.83 23.71
N ASN A 305 -6.88 -25.03 23.24
CA ASN A 305 -7.19 -25.25 21.82
C ASN A 305 -6.68 -24.08 20.96
N PRO A 306 -5.76 -24.32 19.99
CA PRO A 306 -5.25 -23.26 19.11
C PRO A 306 -6.32 -22.54 18.31
N GLN A 307 -7.48 -23.17 18.06
CA GLN A 307 -8.58 -22.57 17.29
C GLN A 307 -9.52 -21.69 18.10
N ASP A 308 -9.51 -21.73 19.44
CA ASP A 308 -10.47 -20.96 20.27
C ASP A 308 -10.33 -19.43 20.11
N ASN A 309 -9.22 -18.97 19.51
CA ASN A 309 -8.95 -17.56 19.20
C ASN A 309 -9.11 -17.18 17.71
N SER A 310 -9.49 -18.13 16.84
CA SER A 310 -9.59 -17.91 15.40
C SER A 310 -10.60 -16.81 15.03
N THR A 311 -10.29 -16.05 13.99
CA THR A 311 -11.22 -15.07 13.38
C THR A 311 -12.11 -15.67 12.28
N GLU A 312 -12.08 -16.98 12.06
CA GLU A 312 -12.83 -17.64 10.98
C GLU A 312 -14.35 -17.56 11.16
N GLY A 313 -14.87 -17.86 12.36
CA GLY A 313 -16.30 -17.68 12.65
C GLY A 313 -16.75 -16.23 12.44
N THR A 314 -15.95 -15.26 12.87
CA THR A 314 -16.20 -13.82 12.60
C THR A 314 -16.22 -13.51 11.11
N GLY A 315 -15.35 -14.11 10.30
CA GLY A 315 -15.40 -13.97 8.85
C GLY A 315 -16.72 -14.46 8.24
N ARG A 316 -17.25 -15.59 8.72
CA ARG A 316 -18.57 -16.09 8.31
C ARG A 316 -19.72 -15.18 8.77
N ILE A 317 -19.62 -14.53 9.93
CA ILE A 317 -20.61 -13.53 10.39
C ILE A 317 -20.56 -12.28 9.51
N ILE A 318 -19.36 -11.77 9.19
CA ILE A 318 -19.17 -10.65 8.25
C ILE A 318 -19.74 -11.02 6.88
N GLN A 319 -19.51 -12.24 6.39
CA GLN A 319 -20.11 -12.73 5.15
C GLN A 319 -21.64 -12.64 5.20
N ARG A 320 -22.31 -13.14 6.25
CA ARG A 320 -23.77 -13.05 6.41
C ARG A 320 -24.28 -11.60 6.45
N PHE A 321 -23.54 -10.70 7.08
CA PHE A 321 -23.85 -9.27 7.11
C PHE A 321 -23.71 -8.61 5.74
N VAL A 322 -22.64 -8.91 4.99
CA VAL A 322 -22.43 -8.35 3.64
C VAL A 322 -23.41 -8.95 2.63
N GLU A 323 -23.72 -10.25 2.72
CA GLU A 323 -24.79 -10.90 1.93
C GLU A 323 -26.16 -10.23 2.13
N ALA A 324 -26.48 -9.79 3.36
CA ALA A 324 -27.76 -9.15 3.70
C ALA A 324 -27.84 -7.65 3.38
N VAL A 325 -26.70 -6.95 3.28
CA VAL A 325 -26.63 -5.47 3.14
C VAL A 325 -26.17 -5.03 1.75
N TYR A 326 -25.28 -5.80 1.13
CA TYR A 326 -24.61 -5.46 -0.14
C TYR A 326 -24.62 -6.68 -1.09
N PRO A 327 -25.78 -7.13 -1.58
CA PRO A 327 -25.90 -8.36 -2.38
C PRO A 327 -25.10 -8.36 -3.69
N ASP A 328 -24.69 -7.18 -4.19
CA ASP A 328 -23.81 -7.02 -5.35
C ASP A 328 -22.31 -7.27 -5.05
N ILE A 329 -21.95 -7.61 -3.80
CA ILE A 329 -20.58 -7.91 -3.37
C ILE A 329 -20.42 -9.41 -3.12
N GLU A 330 -19.60 -10.07 -3.95
CA GLU A 330 -19.18 -11.46 -3.73
C GLU A 330 -18.24 -11.53 -2.53
N VAL A 331 -18.51 -12.39 -1.54
CA VAL A 331 -17.63 -12.58 -0.37
C VAL A 331 -16.85 -13.88 -0.47
N ILE A 332 -15.53 -13.81 -0.22
CA ILE A 332 -14.65 -14.99 -0.18
C ILE A 332 -13.89 -15.00 1.15
N CYS A 333 -14.24 -15.95 2.02
CA CYS A 333 -13.49 -16.22 3.25
C CYS A 333 -12.28 -17.12 2.97
N ILE A 334 -11.08 -16.72 3.43
CA ILE A 334 -9.84 -17.49 3.34
C ILE A 334 -9.23 -17.62 4.74
N PRO A 335 -9.52 -18.73 5.46
CA PRO A 335 -8.93 -18.99 6.76
C PRO A 335 -7.48 -19.44 6.65
N SER A 336 -6.60 -18.88 7.47
CA SER A 336 -5.30 -19.50 7.75
C SER A 336 -5.36 -20.41 8.95
N ASN A 337 -4.40 -21.34 9.01
CA ASN A 337 -4.08 -22.09 10.22
C ASN A 337 -3.63 -21.14 11.37
N TRP A 338 -3.20 -21.75 12.47
CA TRP A 338 -2.53 -21.07 13.59
C TRP A 338 -1.21 -20.38 13.15
N SER A 339 -0.58 -19.66 14.08
CA SER A 339 0.67 -18.90 13.90
C SER A 339 0.57 -17.57 13.11
N ILE A 340 -0.56 -16.84 13.15
CA ILE A 340 -0.66 -15.47 12.55
C ILE A 340 0.39 -14.45 13.05
N PHE A 341 1.16 -14.77 14.09
CA PHE A 341 2.22 -13.93 14.64
C PHE A 341 3.62 -14.21 14.05
N ARG A 342 3.81 -15.30 13.29
CA ARG A 342 5.11 -15.69 12.70
C ARG A 342 5.20 -15.20 11.24
N TYR A 343 6.28 -14.52 10.87
CA TYR A 343 6.33 -13.76 9.59
C TYR A 343 6.47 -14.67 8.37
N ASP A 344 7.28 -15.72 8.50
CA ASP A 344 7.44 -16.84 7.58
C ASP A 344 6.10 -17.54 7.29
N ASP A 345 5.37 -17.94 8.34
CA ASP A 345 4.07 -18.61 8.21
C ASP A 345 3.04 -17.72 7.48
N ASN A 346 3.04 -16.42 7.77
CA ASN A 346 2.20 -15.43 7.07
C ASN A 346 2.55 -15.26 5.59
N VAL A 347 3.84 -15.16 5.25
CA VAL A 347 4.28 -15.05 3.84
C VAL A 347 3.94 -16.32 3.06
N ASN A 348 4.10 -17.49 3.67
CA ASN A 348 3.73 -18.77 3.06
C ASN A 348 2.21 -18.85 2.82
N PHE A 349 1.38 -18.57 3.84
CA PHE A 349 -0.07 -18.55 3.72
C PHE A 349 -0.56 -17.60 2.62
N VAL A 350 -0.07 -16.35 2.59
CA VAL A 350 -0.49 -15.38 1.57
C VAL A 350 -0.11 -15.84 0.17
N LYS A 351 1.10 -16.39 -0.04
CA LYS A 351 1.53 -16.90 -1.35
C LYS A 351 0.82 -18.19 -1.79
N GLN A 352 0.43 -19.04 -0.85
CA GLN A 352 -0.15 -20.36 -1.15
C GLN A 352 -1.68 -20.39 -1.17
N GLN A 353 -2.35 -19.43 -0.53
CA GLN A 353 -3.82 -19.46 -0.36
C GLN A 353 -4.50 -18.16 -0.80
N VAL A 354 -4.03 -16.99 -0.35
CA VAL A 354 -4.66 -15.69 -0.70
C VAL A 354 -4.35 -15.28 -2.14
N LEU A 355 -3.07 -15.29 -2.53
CA LEU A 355 -2.63 -14.85 -3.85
C LEU A 355 -3.22 -15.72 -4.98
N PRO A 356 -3.30 -17.07 -4.89
CA PRO A 356 -3.95 -17.88 -5.92
C PRO A 356 -5.44 -17.54 -6.18
N VAL A 357 -6.18 -17.04 -5.17
CA VAL A 357 -7.54 -16.54 -5.36
C VAL A 357 -7.54 -15.24 -6.18
N VAL A 358 -6.66 -14.29 -5.84
CA VAL A 358 -6.47 -13.05 -6.61
C VAL A 358 -6.00 -13.33 -8.04
N GLU A 359 -5.08 -14.28 -8.24
CA GLU A 359 -4.62 -14.73 -9.56
C GLU A 359 -5.72 -15.44 -10.37
N ALA A 360 -6.60 -16.21 -9.72
CA ALA A 360 -7.78 -16.79 -10.38
C ALA A 360 -8.79 -15.74 -10.80
N LYS A 361 -8.98 -14.68 -9.99
CA LYS A 361 -9.79 -13.50 -10.34
C LYS A 361 -9.15 -12.73 -11.50
N ARG A 362 -7.83 -12.48 -11.46
CA ARG A 362 -7.06 -11.82 -12.53
C ARG A 362 -7.20 -12.52 -13.87
N ARG A 363 -7.06 -13.85 -13.90
CA ARG A 363 -7.18 -14.62 -15.15
C ARG A 363 -8.53 -14.42 -15.84
N LYS A 364 -9.64 -14.38 -15.11
CA LYS A 364 -10.96 -14.07 -15.68
C LYS A 364 -11.02 -12.68 -16.32
N VAL A 365 -10.43 -11.66 -15.69
CA VAL A 365 -10.35 -10.30 -16.27
C VAL A 365 -9.46 -10.26 -17.53
N VAL A 366 -8.38 -11.05 -17.57
CA VAL A 366 -7.54 -11.22 -18.78
C VAL A 366 -8.29 -11.95 -19.89
N GLU A 367 -9.06 -12.99 -19.56
CA GLU A 367 -9.91 -13.75 -20.50
C GLU A 367 -11.04 -12.87 -21.08
N GLU A 368 -11.61 -11.95 -20.29
CA GLU A 368 -12.68 -11.04 -20.68
C GLU A 368 -12.19 -9.77 -21.43
N HIS A 369 -11.01 -9.23 -21.09
CA HIS A 369 -10.56 -7.91 -21.56
C HIS A 369 -9.19 -7.88 -22.27
N GLY A 370 -8.48 -9.00 -22.36
CA GLY A 370 -7.19 -9.08 -23.06
C GLY A 370 -6.12 -8.17 -22.42
N GLU A 371 -5.43 -7.38 -23.25
CA GLU A 371 -4.32 -6.51 -22.82
C GLU A 371 -4.76 -5.39 -21.86
N GLU A 372 -6.03 -4.96 -21.93
CA GLU A 372 -6.60 -3.88 -21.11
C GLU A 372 -6.96 -4.32 -19.67
N TRP A 373 -6.68 -5.58 -19.28
CA TRP A 373 -7.01 -6.13 -17.96
C TRP A 373 -6.51 -5.28 -16.79
N ASN A 374 -5.38 -4.58 -16.96
CA ASN A 374 -4.76 -3.74 -15.94
C ASN A 374 -5.51 -2.42 -15.66
N LYS A 375 -6.42 -2.02 -16.56
CA LYS A 375 -7.39 -0.92 -16.37
C LYS A 375 -8.78 -1.44 -15.97
N ARG A 376 -8.93 -2.76 -15.83
CA ARG A 376 -10.17 -3.48 -15.55
C ARG A 376 -10.11 -4.30 -14.26
N LEU A 377 -8.93 -4.44 -13.65
CA LEU A 377 -8.73 -5.05 -12.34
C LEU A 377 -8.09 -4.03 -11.40
N HIS A 378 -8.77 -3.77 -10.29
CA HIS A 378 -8.26 -2.95 -9.20
C HIS A 378 -8.30 -3.71 -7.88
N VAL A 379 -7.32 -3.44 -7.02
CA VAL A 379 -7.17 -4.05 -5.70
C VAL A 379 -7.11 -2.94 -4.67
N THR A 380 -7.88 -3.08 -3.60
CA THR A 380 -7.91 -2.20 -2.43
C THR A 380 -7.55 -3.03 -1.20
N LEU A 381 -6.65 -2.54 -0.35
CA LEU A 381 -6.28 -3.19 0.92
C LEU A 381 -6.86 -2.42 2.12
N SER A 382 -7.55 -3.13 3.01
CA SER A 382 -7.92 -2.61 4.34
C SER A 382 -6.69 -2.60 5.26
N LEU A 383 -6.25 -1.41 5.65
CA LEU A 383 -5.29 -1.22 6.73
C LEU A 383 -6.07 -0.93 8.02
N SER A 384 -6.55 -2.01 8.64
CA SER A 384 -7.37 -2.04 9.86
C SER A 384 -6.58 -2.64 11.04
N ASP A 385 -7.25 -3.02 12.12
CA ASP A 385 -6.64 -3.79 13.22
C ASP A 385 -6.22 -5.20 12.73
N GLY A 386 -5.35 -5.88 13.46
CA GLY A 386 -4.84 -7.21 13.11
C GLY A 386 -3.37 -7.44 13.45
N ALA A 387 -2.86 -8.63 13.11
CA ALA A 387 -1.46 -8.97 13.33
C ALA A 387 -0.56 -8.24 12.32
N PRO A 388 0.41 -7.40 12.73
CA PRO A 388 1.23 -6.62 11.80
C PRO A 388 2.02 -7.47 10.80
N ALA A 389 2.43 -8.68 11.20
CA ALA A 389 3.10 -9.64 10.31
C ALA A 389 2.18 -10.12 9.17
N ARG A 390 0.88 -10.33 9.42
CA ARG A 390 -0.11 -10.71 8.40
C ARG A 390 -0.42 -9.54 7.47
N ILE A 391 -0.62 -8.33 8.01
CA ILE A 391 -0.86 -7.12 7.21
C ILE A 391 0.34 -6.83 6.29
N SER A 392 1.56 -6.92 6.82
CA SER A 392 2.81 -6.78 6.05
C SER A 392 2.94 -7.83 4.95
N ALA A 393 2.66 -9.12 5.24
CA ALA A 393 2.73 -10.20 4.26
C ALA A 393 1.70 -10.03 3.12
N ILE A 394 0.48 -9.58 3.44
CA ILE A 394 -0.55 -9.24 2.44
C ILE A 394 -0.06 -8.07 1.57
N ASN A 395 0.34 -6.95 2.18
CA ASN A 395 0.77 -5.75 1.46
C ASN A 395 1.95 -6.04 0.52
N ALA A 396 3.00 -6.71 1.02
CA ALA A 396 4.17 -7.07 0.23
C ALA A 396 3.85 -8.01 -0.95
N SER A 397 2.89 -8.95 -0.77
CA SER A 397 2.50 -9.89 -1.83
C SER A 397 1.58 -9.27 -2.87
N MET A 398 0.77 -8.28 -2.50
CA MET A 398 -0.15 -7.59 -3.40
C MET A 398 0.47 -6.36 -4.10
N ARG A 399 1.69 -5.95 -3.74
CA ARG A 399 2.39 -4.77 -4.30
C ARG A 399 2.47 -4.76 -5.84
N SER A 400 2.53 -5.92 -6.48
CA SER A 400 2.49 -6.07 -7.95
C SER A 400 1.19 -5.56 -8.60
N TYR A 401 0.08 -5.55 -7.85
CA TYR A 401 -1.22 -5.02 -8.27
C TYR A 401 -1.34 -3.50 -8.07
N ARG A 402 -0.33 -2.84 -7.50
CA ARG A 402 -0.31 -1.41 -7.15
C ARG A 402 -1.60 -0.98 -6.41
N PRO A 403 -1.94 -1.65 -5.28
CA PRO A 403 -3.26 -1.50 -4.66
C PRO A 403 -3.48 -0.11 -4.08
N ASP A 404 -4.73 0.34 -4.12
CA ASP A 404 -5.18 1.45 -3.26
C ASP A 404 -5.39 0.94 -1.82
N TYR A 405 -5.53 1.85 -0.87
CA TYR A 405 -5.60 1.54 0.56
C TYR A 405 -6.73 2.30 1.26
N LEU A 406 -7.38 1.61 2.19
CA LEU A 406 -8.37 2.16 3.12
C LEU A 406 -7.86 1.97 4.55
N HIS A 407 -7.41 3.04 5.17
CA HIS A 407 -6.76 3.02 6.47
C HIS A 407 -7.73 3.43 7.59
N ILE A 408 -8.07 2.50 8.47
CA ILE A 408 -8.95 2.77 9.62
C ILE A 408 -8.09 3.19 10.82
N TRP A 409 -7.82 4.49 10.96
CA TRP A 409 -6.90 5.00 11.99
C TRP A 409 -7.52 4.98 13.40
N ARG A 410 -8.85 4.87 13.52
CA ARG A 410 -9.58 4.72 14.79
C ARG A 410 -10.43 3.45 14.84
N THR A 411 -9.79 2.31 15.09
CA THR A 411 -10.47 0.99 15.13
C THR A 411 -11.39 0.76 16.33
N LYS A 412 -11.68 1.79 17.15
CA LYS A 412 -12.40 1.68 18.43
C LYS A 412 -13.48 2.73 18.69
N THR A 413 -13.76 3.64 17.74
CA THR A 413 -14.79 4.69 17.92
C THR A 413 -16.15 4.10 18.33
N PHE A 414 -16.58 2.99 17.72
CA PHE A 414 -17.82 2.31 18.13
C PHE A 414 -17.75 1.69 19.53
N TRP A 415 -16.60 1.15 19.94
CA TRP A 415 -16.42 0.64 21.31
C TRP A 415 -16.47 1.76 22.34
N ASP A 416 -15.96 2.95 22.00
CA ASP A 416 -15.80 4.05 22.94
C ASP A 416 -16.96 5.04 22.99
N GLU A 417 -17.60 5.32 21.85
CA GLU A 417 -18.65 6.32 21.66
C GLU A 417 -20.01 5.73 21.20
N GLN A 418 -20.08 4.44 20.86
CA GLN A 418 -21.26 3.74 20.30
C GLN A 418 -21.84 4.35 19.00
N VAL A 419 -21.07 5.21 18.33
CA VAL A 419 -21.32 5.71 16.98
C VAL A 419 -20.24 5.20 16.02
N ILE A 420 -20.46 5.35 14.72
CA ILE A 420 -19.41 5.19 13.70
C ILE A 420 -19.08 6.54 13.05
N SER A 421 -17.85 6.70 12.54
CA SER A 421 -17.45 7.90 11.80
C SER A 421 -16.82 7.54 10.47
N GLU A 422 -17.25 8.21 9.40
CA GLU A 422 -16.57 8.16 8.10
C GLU A 422 -15.18 8.81 8.17
N GLU A 423 -14.96 9.76 9.09
CA GLU A 423 -13.64 10.36 9.33
C GLU A 423 -12.60 9.33 9.84
N ASP A 424 -13.04 8.17 10.34
CA ASP A 424 -12.14 7.12 10.85
C ASP A 424 -11.42 6.36 9.72
N VAL A 425 -11.85 6.54 8.45
CA VAL A 425 -11.29 5.84 7.28
C VAL A 425 -10.63 6.83 6.31
N GLU A 426 -9.34 6.64 6.06
CA GLU A 426 -8.60 7.42 5.05
C GLU A 426 -8.41 6.63 3.76
N PHE A 427 -8.77 7.22 2.62
CA PHE A 427 -8.36 6.71 1.31
C PHE A 427 -6.96 7.20 0.90
N HIS A 428 -6.11 6.26 0.50
CA HIS A 428 -4.77 6.53 -0.03
C HIS A 428 -4.51 5.69 -1.28
N THR A 429 -4.03 6.30 -2.37
CA THR A 429 -3.62 5.53 -3.55
C THR A 429 -2.24 4.90 -3.37
N PHE A 430 -1.92 3.87 -4.17
CA PHE A 430 -0.59 3.24 -4.15
C PHE A 430 0.55 4.26 -4.21
N LYS A 431 0.48 5.19 -5.18
CA LYS A 431 1.47 6.26 -5.36
C LYS A 431 1.58 7.15 -4.11
N LYS A 432 0.46 7.48 -3.45
CA LYS A 432 0.44 8.36 -2.26
C LYS A 432 1.16 7.74 -1.05
N LEU A 433 1.12 6.41 -0.90
CA LEU A 433 1.76 5.70 0.21
C LEU A 433 3.21 5.28 -0.07
N GLU A 434 3.60 5.09 -1.33
CA GLU A 434 5.00 4.83 -1.71
C GLU A 434 5.82 6.13 -1.81
N MET A 435 5.20 7.26 -2.14
CA MET A 435 5.86 8.58 -2.08
C MET A 435 6.11 9.04 -0.65
N ARG A 436 7.26 9.69 -0.45
CA ARG A 436 7.51 10.49 0.76
C ARG A 436 6.47 11.62 0.84
N PRO A 437 6.00 12.03 2.04
CA PRO A 437 5.06 13.13 2.15
C PRO A 437 5.66 14.43 1.58
N ALA A 438 4.84 15.23 0.88
CA ALA A 438 5.31 16.48 0.29
C ALA A 438 5.77 17.46 1.37
N ALA A 439 7.03 17.86 1.31
CA ALA A 439 7.63 18.80 2.24
C ALA A 439 7.47 20.25 1.76
N TYR A 440 7.62 21.19 2.68
CA TYR A 440 7.74 22.62 2.36
C TYR A 440 9.21 22.99 2.11
N PRO A 441 9.52 23.99 1.25
CA PRO A 441 10.89 24.38 0.94
C PRO A 441 11.77 24.80 2.13
N ASN A 442 11.19 25.21 3.25
CA ASN A 442 11.95 25.49 4.48
C ASN A 442 12.43 24.22 5.23
N GLN A 443 11.89 23.04 4.90
CA GLN A 443 12.27 21.73 5.46
C GLN A 443 13.32 21.00 4.60
N MET A 444 13.65 21.54 3.43
CA MET A 444 14.51 20.93 2.40
C MET A 444 15.99 21.34 2.52
N GLY A 445 16.88 20.53 1.96
CA GLY A 445 18.30 20.80 1.78
C GLY A 445 18.58 21.92 0.75
N GLU A 446 19.84 22.36 0.65
CA GLU A 446 20.15 23.55 -0.15
C GLU A 446 19.97 23.36 -1.66
N LEU A 447 20.37 22.20 -2.20
CA LEU A 447 20.19 21.87 -3.63
C LEU A 447 18.70 21.78 -4.02
N GLU A 448 17.89 21.17 -3.16
CA GLU A 448 16.43 21.09 -3.29
C GLU A 448 15.82 22.50 -3.29
N ARG A 449 16.17 23.36 -2.32
CA ARG A 449 15.77 24.77 -2.29
C ARG A 449 16.29 25.58 -3.49
N GLY A 450 17.40 25.17 -4.09
CA GLY A 450 17.90 25.70 -5.36
C GLY A 450 16.93 25.37 -6.50
N LEU A 451 16.67 24.07 -6.72
CA LEU A 451 15.73 23.56 -7.72
C LEU A 451 14.33 24.20 -7.60
N VAL A 452 13.79 24.34 -6.38
CA VAL A 452 12.46 24.93 -6.17
C VAL A 452 12.44 26.43 -6.50
N ARG A 453 13.44 27.20 -6.05
CA ARG A 453 13.55 28.63 -6.37
C ARG A 453 13.69 28.85 -7.88
N GLU A 454 14.50 28.02 -8.54
CA GLU A 454 14.72 28.12 -9.97
C GLU A 454 13.50 27.66 -10.78
N MET A 455 12.80 26.61 -10.35
CA MET A 455 11.52 26.22 -10.95
C MET A 455 10.47 27.33 -10.82
N ALA A 456 10.34 27.97 -9.65
CA ALA A 456 9.46 29.11 -9.45
C ALA A 456 9.91 30.37 -10.22
N SER A 457 11.20 30.49 -10.57
CA SER A 457 11.74 31.52 -11.46
C SER A 457 11.35 31.26 -12.92
N TYR A 458 11.67 30.06 -13.41
CA TYR A 458 11.39 29.63 -14.78
C TYR A 458 9.89 29.53 -15.09
N LYS A 459 9.08 29.05 -14.14
CA LYS A 459 7.61 29.04 -14.25
C LYS A 459 7.06 30.45 -14.51
N ARG A 460 7.48 31.45 -13.73
CA ARG A 460 7.06 32.85 -13.94
C ARG A 460 7.53 33.41 -15.28
N GLN A 461 8.73 33.05 -15.75
CA GLN A 461 9.20 33.41 -17.09
C GLN A 461 8.32 32.77 -18.18
N PHE A 462 8.02 31.47 -18.06
CA PHE A 462 7.18 30.75 -19.00
C PHE A 462 5.76 31.33 -19.06
N GLU A 463 5.16 31.63 -17.90
CA GLU A 463 3.86 32.28 -17.82
C GLU A 463 3.88 33.67 -18.48
N ALA A 464 4.91 34.50 -18.21
CA ALA A 464 5.04 35.81 -18.83
C ALA A 464 5.22 35.75 -20.37
N VAL A 465 5.88 34.71 -20.90
CA VAL A 465 5.95 34.46 -22.35
C VAL A 465 4.59 34.01 -22.88
N ARG A 466 3.99 32.97 -22.29
CA ARG A 466 2.67 32.43 -22.66
C ARG A 466 1.58 33.51 -22.70
N ASP A 467 1.62 34.44 -21.75
CA ASP A 467 0.62 35.48 -21.60
C ASP A 467 0.82 36.67 -22.57
N ALA A 468 1.95 36.72 -23.29
CA ALA A 468 2.29 37.80 -24.22
C ALA A 468 1.78 37.58 -25.66
N ASN A 469 1.21 36.41 -25.98
CA ASN A 469 0.65 36.03 -27.29
C ASN A 469 1.59 36.20 -28.51
N SER A 470 2.89 36.38 -28.30
CA SER A 470 3.92 36.63 -29.31
C SER A 470 4.76 35.39 -29.65
N HIS A 471 4.12 34.21 -29.64
CA HIS A 471 4.79 32.91 -29.71
C HIS A 471 3.97 31.85 -30.48
N GLU A 472 4.62 30.72 -30.77
CA GLU A 472 3.99 29.56 -31.42
C GLU A 472 3.82 28.35 -30.46
N LEU A 473 3.70 28.59 -29.14
CA LEU A 473 3.64 27.53 -28.14
C LEU A 473 2.50 26.53 -28.41
N GLU A 474 1.27 27.01 -28.60
CA GLU A 474 0.11 26.16 -28.88
C GLU A 474 0.06 25.69 -30.34
N SER A 475 0.38 26.56 -31.30
CA SER A 475 0.27 26.28 -32.74
C SER A 475 1.32 25.30 -33.27
N PHE A 476 2.55 25.33 -32.74
CA PHE A 476 3.68 24.55 -33.27
C PHE A 476 4.41 23.71 -32.21
N TRP A 477 4.82 24.31 -31.09
CA TRP A 477 5.75 23.65 -30.16
C TRP A 477 5.08 22.60 -29.26
N LEU A 478 3.80 22.77 -28.90
CA LEU A 478 3.02 21.92 -28.00
C LEU A 478 1.71 21.44 -28.66
N ARG A 479 1.75 21.32 -29.99
CA ARG A 479 0.61 21.16 -30.91
C ARG A 479 -0.11 19.81 -30.89
N LYS A 480 0.24 18.85 -30.01
CA LYS A 480 -0.41 17.53 -29.95
C LYS A 480 -1.33 17.42 -28.73
N THR A 481 -0.90 17.93 -27.58
CA THR A 481 -1.63 17.80 -26.30
C THR A 481 -2.05 19.14 -25.71
N GLY A 482 -1.43 20.25 -26.11
CA GLY A 482 -1.63 21.56 -25.46
C GLY A 482 -1.11 21.62 -24.02
N LYS A 483 -0.24 20.67 -23.60
CA LYS A 483 0.27 20.59 -22.22
C LYS A 483 1.71 21.05 -22.17
N ALA A 484 1.97 22.15 -21.46
CA ALA A 484 3.32 22.56 -21.13
C ALA A 484 3.84 21.76 -19.92
N VAL A 485 5.06 21.27 -20.05
CA VAL A 485 5.85 20.66 -18.98
C VAL A 485 7.20 21.34 -19.00
N VAL A 486 7.59 21.90 -17.86
CA VAL A 486 8.91 22.49 -17.65
C VAL A 486 9.74 21.63 -16.71
N ALA A 487 11.05 21.62 -16.93
CA ALA A 487 12.00 20.95 -16.07
C ALA A 487 13.18 21.87 -15.73
N VAL A 488 13.79 21.63 -14.57
CA VAL A 488 15.05 22.22 -14.13
C VAL A 488 15.97 21.11 -13.65
N LEU A 489 17.09 20.89 -14.33
CA LEU A 489 18.17 19.99 -13.89
C LEU A 489 19.18 20.80 -13.06
N VAL A 490 19.65 20.27 -11.93
CA VAL A 490 20.79 20.86 -11.19
C VAL A 490 22.05 20.01 -11.36
N THR A 491 23.18 20.69 -11.60
CA THR A 491 24.49 20.10 -11.81
C THR A 491 25.52 20.76 -10.91
N GLN A 492 26.39 19.98 -10.27
CA GLN A 492 27.43 20.49 -9.39
C GLN A 492 28.68 19.59 -9.47
N LYS A 493 29.77 20.14 -10.02
CA LYS A 493 31.09 19.51 -10.00
C LYS A 493 31.73 19.59 -8.60
N PRO A 494 32.73 18.75 -8.28
CA PRO A 494 33.42 18.78 -6.99
C PRO A 494 34.03 20.15 -6.68
N GLY A 495 33.55 20.81 -5.62
CA GLY A 495 34.04 22.12 -5.18
C GLY A 495 33.41 23.34 -5.88
N GLU A 496 32.55 23.14 -6.87
CA GLU A 496 31.87 24.21 -7.60
C GLU A 496 30.48 24.54 -7.02
N ALA A 497 29.94 25.70 -7.39
CA ALA A 497 28.56 26.09 -7.07
C ALA A 497 27.55 25.31 -7.96
N PRO A 498 26.32 25.06 -7.49
CA PRO A 498 25.30 24.42 -8.31
C PRO A 498 24.84 25.32 -9.46
N VAL A 499 24.85 24.76 -10.67
CA VAL A 499 24.32 25.37 -11.90
C VAL A 499 22.99 24.71 -12.25
N PHE A 500 22.06 25.48 -12.81
CA PHE A 500 20.71 25.02 -13.12
C PHE A 500 20.37 25.18 -14.61
N TRP A 501 19.78 24.14 -15.19
CA TRP A 501 19.52 24.05 -16.63
C TRP A 501 18.03 23.82 -16.88
N ARG A 502 17.44 24.71 -17.67
CA ARG A 502 16.00 24.74 -17.96
C ARG A 502 15.66 23.89 -19.19
N GLY A 503 14.49 23.27 -19.19
CA GLY A 503 13.95 22.54 -20.34
C GLY A 503 12.43 22.67 -20.45
N LEU A 504 11.89 22.60 -21.67
CA LEU A 504 10.45 22.58 -22.01
C LEU A 504 10.20 21.34 -22.87
N ASN A 505 9.02 20.71 -22.78
CA ASN A 505 8.65 19.66 -23.73
C ASN A 505 8.44 20.22 -25.16
N VAL A 506 8.67 19.39 -26.19
CA VAL A 506 8.55 19.78 -27.60
C VAL A 506 7.85 18.66 -28.37
N GLU A 507 6.66 18.98 -28.89
CA GLU A 507 5.70 18.05 -29.47
C GLU A 507 5.65 18.07 -31.01
N VAL A 508 6.71 18.52 -31.69
CA VAL A 508 6.78 18.50 -33.16
C VAL A 508 6.49 17.08 -33.69
N SER A 509 5.77 16.98 -34.82
CA SER A 509 5.30 15.70 -35.38
C SER A 509 6.39 15.00 -36.20
N MET A 510 7.45 14.58 -35.53
CA MET A 510 8.57 13.81 -36.12
C MET A 510 8.43 12.30 -35.84
N PRO A 511 8.98 11.41 -36.70
CA PRO A 511 9.01 9.97 -36.46
C PRO A 511 9.75 9.56 -35.18
N THR A 512 10.68 10.40 -34.71
CA THR A 512 11.42 10.24 -33.45
C THR A 512 10.60 10.52 -32.19
N GLY A 513 9.34 10.94 -32.33
CA GLY A 513 8.43 11.23 -31.22
C GLY A 513 8.65 12.60 -30.57
N THR A 514 7.95 12.81 -29.45
CA THR A 514 7.99 14.04 -28.64
C THR A 514 9.22 14.04 -27.70
N LEU A 515 9.87 15.20 -27.57
CA LEU A 515 10.89 15.43 -26.54
C LEU A 515 10.23 15.93 -25.25
N CYS A 516 10.68 15.39 -24.12
CA CYS A 516 10.19 15.77 -22.80
C CYS A 516 11.15 16.78 -22.14
N ALA A 517 10.63 17.56 -21.21
CA ALA A 517 11.33 18.70 -20.61
C ALA A 517 12.64 18.29 -19.91
N GLU A 518 12.64 17.14 -19.24
CA GLU A 518 13.76 16.55 -18.51
C GLU A 518 14.92 16.22 -19.46
N ARG A 519 14.59 15.60 -20.62
CA ARG A 519 15.58 15.28 -21.67
C ARG A 519 16.14 16.55 -22.32
N ASN A 520 15.32 17.59 -22.48
CA ASN A 520 15.77 18.88 -23.00
C ASN A 520 16.63 19.65 -21.97
N ALA A 521 16.36 19.55 -20.67
CA ALA A 521 17.22 20.10 -19.62
C ALA A 521 18.59 19.41 -19.57
N ILE A 522 18.64 18.08 -19.71
CA ILE A 522 19.88 17.29 -19.83
C ILE A 522 20.66 17.66 -21.10
N GLY A 523 19.97 17.81 -22.24
CA GLY A 523 20.56 18.26 -23.50
C GLY A 523 21.18 19.66 -23.39
N ASN A 524 20.46 20.61 -22.79
CA ASN A 524 20.94 21.97 -22.57
C ASN A 524 22.16 22.00 -21.64
N ALA A 525 22.21 21.15 -20.61
CA ALA A 525 23.37 21.03 -19.73
C ALA A 525 24.62 20.51 -20.49
N LEU A 526 24.48 19.47 -21.30
CA LEU A 526 25.58 18.93 -22.13
C LEU A 526 26.00 19.89 -23.27
N ALA A 527 25.08 20.75 -23.74
CA ALA A 527 25.37 21.78 -24.73
C ALA A 527 26.07 23.00 -24.12
N GLY A 528 25.78 23.34 -22.85
CA GLY A 528 26.48 24.40 -22.12
C GLY A 528 27.82 23.98 -21.52
N ASP A 529 27.99 22.70 -21.17
CA ASP A 529 29.23 22.13 -20.62
C ASP A 529 29.45 20.67 -21.04
N GLN A 530 30.34 20.47 -22.01
CA GLN A 530 30.71 19.13 -22.51
C GLN A 530 31.62 18.34 -21.55
N THR A 531 32.12 18.95 -20.47
CA THR A 531 32.98 18.30 -19.47
C THR A 531 32.21 17.70 -18.28
N MET A 532 30.90 17.96 -18.21
CA MET A 532 30.01 17.43 -17.17
C MET A 532 29.90 15.89 -17.23
N CYS A 533 30.15 15.25 -16.08
CA CYS A 533 29.93 13.83 -15.89
C CYS A 533 28.52 13.51 -15.35
N ARG A 534 28.05 12.27 -15.56
CA ARG A 534 26.78 11.78 -14.94
C ARG A 534 26.75 11.96 -13.42
N SER A 535 27.91 11.86 -12.76
CA SER A 535 28.10 12.10 -11.32
C SER A 535 27.73 13.51 -10.87
N ASP A 536 27.78 14.48 -11.78
CA ASP A 536 27.70 15.90 -11.45
C ASP A 536 26.25 16.38 -11.47
N MET A 537 25.39 15.73 -12.25
CA MET A 537 23.94 15.91 -12.21
C MET A 537 23.41 15.43 -10.85
N LYS A 538 22.79 16.31 -10.04
CA LYS A 538 22.32 15.98 -8.67
C LYS A 538 20.82 15.76 -8.55
N GLY A 539 20.03 16.29 -9.47
CA GLY A 539 18.58 16.06 -9.48
C GLY A 539 17.85 16.87 -10.55
N VAL A 540 16.58 16.54 -10.78
CA VAL A 540 15.70 17.25 -11.71
C VAL A 540 14.35 17.57 -11.07
N ALA A 541 13.91 18.82 -11.18
CA ALA A 541 12.55 19.23 -10.85
C ALA A 541 11.67 19.25 -12.10
N VAL A 542 10.42 18.80 -12.00
CA VAL A 542 9.47 18.69 -13.12
C VAL A 542 8.11 19.27 -12.71
N LEU A 543 7.51 20.11 -13.57
CA LEU A 543 6.24 20.79 -13.31
C LEU A 543 5.37 20.85 -14.58
N SER A 544 4.10 20.47 -14.48
CA SER A 544 3.08 20.72 -15.51
C SER A 544 2.46 22.10 -15.33
N ILE A 545 2.31 22.85 -16.42
CA ILE A 545 1.71 24.20 -16.45
C ILE A 545 0.58 24.20 -17.51
N PRO A 546 -0.62 24.74 -17.20
CA PRO A 546 -1.69 24.89 -18.19
C PRO A 546 -1.33 25.97 -19.23
N LEU A 547 -1.57 25.68 -20.52
CA LEU A 547 -1.41 26.67 -21.60
C LEU A 547 -2.56 27.69 -21.67
N ASN A 548 -3.77 27.32 -21.26
CA ASN A 548 -4.93 28.20 -21.27
C ASN A 548 -5.38 28.45 -19.82
N LYS A 549 -5.51 29.73 -19.43
CA LYS A 549 -5.95 30.15 -18.09
C LYS A 549 -7.45 29.97 -17.87
N ASP A 550 -8.24 30.13 -18.91
CA ASP A 550 -9.70 30.23 -18.84
C ASP A 550 -10.36 28.85 -18.66
N ARG A 551 -9.56 27.78 -18.75
CA ARG A 551 -9.94 26.40 -18.38
C ARG A 551 -9.67 26.06 -16.90
N VAL A 552 -9.33 27.03 -16.06
CA VAL A 552 -8.95 26.83 -14.65
C VAL A 552 -10.09 27.18 -13.67
N GLU A 553 -11.25 27.65 -14.16
CA GLU A 553 -12.41 27.95 -13.29
C GLU A 553 -13.21 26.71 -12.86
N ASP A 554 -13.12 25.60 -13.60
CA ASP A 554 -13.58 24.29 -13.12
C ASP A 554 -12.65 23.82 -11.99
N ARG A 555 -13.24 23.43 -10.84
CA ARG A 555 -12.52 23.10 -9.60
C ARG A 555 -11.89 21.70 -9.59
N ASP A 556 -11.38 21.27 -10.73
CA ASP A 556 -10.86 19.93 -10.96
C ASP A 556 -9.39 20.02 -11.39
N ASP A 557 -8.49 19.34 -10.67
CA ASP A 557 -7.04 19.40 -10.88
C ASP A 557 -6.58 18.73 -12.21
N THR A 558 -7.50 18.40 -13.12
CA THR A 558 -7.26 17.59 -14.32
C THR A 558 -6.52 18.30 -15.46
N VAL A 559 -6.40 19.64 -15.42
CA VAL A 559 -5.68 20.41 -16.46
C VAL A 559 -4.17 20.39 -16.26
N ALA A 560 -3.69 20.38 -15.01
CA ALA A 560 -2.26 20.40 -14.65
C ALA A 560 -1.88 19.10 -13.93
N LEU A 561 -1.08 18.25 -14.58
CA LEU A 561 -0.82 16.85 -14.17
C LEU A 561 0.07 16.68 -12.92
N ASN A 562 0.05 17.63 -11.99
CA ASN A 562 0.94 17.68 -10.82
C ASN A 562 0.40 16.80 -9.68
N PRO A 563 1.22 15.98 -8.98
CA PRO A 563 2.65 15.73 -9.22
C PRO A 563 2.92 14.83 -10.44
N LEU A 564 3.60 15.40 -11.43
CA LEU A 564 3.93 14.76 -12.70
C LEU A 564 5.28 14.01 -12.59
N ASP A 565 5.23 12.69 -12.65
CA ASP A 565 6.45 11.87 -12.71
C ASP A 565 7.09 11.94 -14.11
N PRO A 566 8.42 11.77 -14.23
CA PRO A 566 9.07 11.58 -15.53
C PRO A 566 8.49 10.37 -16.26
N CYS A 567 8.19 10.51 -17.56
CA CYS A 567 7.67 9.40 -18.35
C CYS A 567 8.71 8.27 -18.49
N GLY A 568 8.30 7.05 -18.85
CA GLY A 568 9.21 5.88 -18.93
C GLY A 568 10.50 6.12 -19.73
N ALA A 569 10.42 6.83 -20.86
CA ALA A 569 11.59 7.18 -21.67
C ALA A 569 12.55 8.18 -20.98
N CYS A 570 12.04 9.04 -20.10
CA CYS A 570 12.87 9.89 -19.24
C CYS A 570 13.39 9.12 -18.04
N MET A 571 12.56 8.26 -17.42
CA MET A 571 12.93 7.44 -16.28
C MET A 571 14.13 6.54 -16.60
N GLU A 572 14.21 5.96 -17.81
CA GLU A 572 15.41 5.23 -18.25
C GLU A 572 16.67 6.12 -18.28
N TRP A 573 16.58 7.36 -18.77
CA TRP A 573 17.71 8.30 -18.74
C TRP A 573 18.12 8.65 -17.30
N LEU A 574 17.16 8.89 -16.41
CA LEU A 574 17.43 9.23 -15.01
C LEU A 574 17.98 8.02 -14.23
N LYS A 575 17.49 6.80 -14.49
CA LYS A 575 18.08 5.54 -14.00
C LYS A 575 19.52 5.38 -14.50
N LYS A 576 19.82 5.70 -15.75
CA LYS A 576 21.20 5.73 -16.28
C LYS A 576 22.07 6.84 -15.69
N ILE A 577 21.53 7.96 -15.21
CA ILE A 577 22.31 8.93 -14.43
C ILE A 577 22.59 8.37 -13.03
N ALA A 578 21.57 7.80 -12.38
CA ALA A 578 21.65 7.28 -11.02
C ALA A 578 22.60 6.09 -10.84
N GLU A 579 22.89 5.31 -11.90
CA GLU A 579 23.93 4.25 -11.89
C GLU A 579 25.28 4.70 -11.30
N VAL A 580 25.63 5.99 -11.41
CA VAL A 580 26.86 6.58 -10.85
C VAL A 580 26.60 7.78 -9.93
N ASN A 581 25.33 8.02 -9.58
CA ASN A 581 24.92 8.97 -8.54
C ASN A 581 23.62 8.45 -7.87
N PRO A 582 23.71 7.55 -6.88
CA PRO A 582 22.51 6.95 -6.25
C PRO A 582 21.65 7.98 -5.52
N ASP A 583 22.23 9.12 -5.14
CA ASP A 583 21.53 10.24 -4.49
C ASP A 583 20.79 11.16 -5.50
N PHE A 584 20.76 10.82 -6.79
CA PHE A 584 19.99 11.59 -7.78
C PHE A 584 18.50 11.58 -7.45
N MET A 585 17.95 12.78 -7.27
CA MET A 585 16.57 13.02 -6.86
C MET A 585 15.69 13.61 -7.97
N VAL A 586 14.42 13.21 -8.00
CA VAL A 586 13.36 13.83 -8.78
C VAL A 586 12.48 14.66 -7.84
N LEU A 587 12.26 15.93 -8.19
CA LEU A 587 11.35 16.84 -7.49
C LEU A 587 10.08 17.04 -8.32
N THR A 588 8.92 16.72 -7.73
CA THR A 588 7.60 16.98 -8.34
C THR A 588 6.74 17.78 -7.38
N PHE A 589 5.86 18.65 -7.88
CA PHE A 589 5.12 19.61 -7.06
C PHE A 589 3.68 19.17 -6.86
N THR A 590 3.03 19.58 -5.75
CA THR A 590 1.59 19.33 -5.58
C THR A 590 0.74 20.13 -6.56
N ASN A 591 1.20 21.31 -6.98
CA ASN A 591 0.48 22.23 -7.87
C ASN A 591 1.45 23.26 -8.49
N THR A 592 0.91 24.17 -9.31
CA THR A 592 1.65 25.25 -9.99
C THR A 592 2.16 26.39 -9.08
N ALA A 593 1.85 26.39 -7.78
CA ALA A 593 2.38 27.37 -6.83
C ALA A 593 3.77 26.98 -6.28
N CYS A 594 4.21 25.74 -6.50
CA CYS A 594 5.49 25.19 -6.03
C CYS A 594 5.70 25.20 -4.49
N GLU A 595 4.64 25.37 -3.70
CA GLU A 595 4.69 25.49 -2.23
C GLU A 595 5.03 24.19 -1.49
N LYS A 596 4.69 23.05 -2.08
CA LYS A 596 4.91 21.70 -1.54
C LYS A 596 5.49 20.80 -2.61
N VAL A 597 6.50 20.01 -2.24
CA VAL A 597 7.31 19.24 -3.18
C VAL A 597 7.53 17.83 -2.66
N TYR A 598 7.31 16.85 -3.52
CA TYR A 598 7.73 15.47 -3.35
C TYR A 598 9.18 15.35 -3.79
N VAL A 599 10.07 14.90 -2.90
CA VAL A 599 11.46 14.57 -3.23
C VAL A 599 11.57 13.05 -3.28
N THR A 600 11.81 12.51 -4.48
CA THR A 600 11.84 11.06 -4.73
C THR A 600 13.18 10.66 -5.35
N PRO A 601 14.07 9.95 -4.62
CA PRO A 601 15.27 9.35 -5.19
C PRO A 601 14.94 8.41 -6.34
N ILE A 602 15.82 8.31 -7.34
CA ILE A 602 15.61 7.40 -8.46
C ILE A 602 15.55 5.92 -8.05
N GLY A 603 16.20 5.54 -6.94
CA GLY A 603 16.08 4.20 -6.37
C GLY A 603 14.67 3.82 -5.88
N ASP A 604 13.81 4.80 -5.58
CA ASP A 604 12.43 4.56 -5.13
C ASP A 604 11.47 4.33 -6.33
N TYR A 605 11.89 4.65 -7.57
CA TYR A 605 11.16 4.35 -8.82
C TYR A 605 11.52 2.97 -9.39
N ALA A 606 11.06 1.90 -8.73
CA ALA A 606 11.23 0.51 -9.20
C ALA A 606 10.56 0.27 -10.58
#